data_AF-G9MLF1-F1
#
_entry.id   AF-G9MLF1-F1
#
_cell.length_a   1.000
_cell.length_b   1.000
_cell.length_c   1.000
_cell.angle_alpha   90.00
_cell.angle_beta   90.00
_cell.angle_gamma   90.00
#
_symmetry.space_group_name_H-M   'P 1'
#
loop_
_entity.id
_entity.type
_entity.pdbx_description
1 polymer ?
#
loop_
_entity_poly.entity_id
_entity_poly.type
_entity_poly.pdbx_seq_one_letter_code
_entity_poly.pdbx_strand_id
1 'polypeptide(L)'
;MDQGLYLDPLSAYKTRVHLGYESLPSLVSIYQTTSADQPQPVQKKWTLGPTTSPQTVFELLCLQDSSTMFPFTNIWAPEDGPDKVYACCAFQCLRFSNFLSFPNTETIQTLILLVNFLRNQADAGASWSLLGLAIRLAQTIGIHCSSDPEGLSDKNERDETLVHKHIWRSLMWQDTLISLCYARPLGITILEDIAITAPAGLNEKRFDSFLDSCHNLFMVANKIGQALHGAKIAKERLPLLNILDFKNLINQIETRSLPHIQDVTKCQNKADYFQHFFFRMFSDSIMLCLCRPAILSGHHEYDQELNNLHMSRCRSVLRTYLELLSLNCPIRRSWIFIHVALSCALCLGVSADVRELKSDKVVLKQFLVALAESMICHNIPPYANALRLLGDIIDKHKMLGEYARELEMQKNEVAHATEAET
;
A
#
# COMPACT_ATOMS: atom_id res chain seq x y z
N MET A 1 16.48 -12.36 -51.26
CA MET A 1 15.49 -12.89 -50.29
C MET A 1 15.36 -11.85 -49.21
N ASP A 2 14.47 -10.87 -49.41
CA ASP A 2 14.03 -9.89 -48.41
C ASP A 2 12.63 -9.48 -48.88
N GLN A 3 11.59 -10.12 -48.34
CA GLN A 3 10.20 -9.84 -48.71
C GLN A 3 9.45 -9.03 -47.65
N GLY A 4 10.13 -8.38 -46.71
CA GLY A 4 9.48 -7.53 -45.70
C GLY A 4 9.27 -6.09 -46.14
N LEU A 5 8.32 -5.40 -45.51
CA LEU A 5 8.06 -3.97 -45.70
C LEU A 5 8.80 -3.18 -44.61
N TYR A 6 9.63 -2.21 -45.01
CA TYR A 6 10.26 -1.30 -44.08
C TYR A 6 9.40 -0.05 -43.93
N LEU A 7 8.91 0.21 -42.72
CA LEU A 7 8.18 1.44 -42.40
C LEU A 7 9.10 2.43 -41.69
N ASP A 8 8.97 3.71 -42.05
CA ASP A 8 9.69 4.82 -41.46
C ASP A 8 8.70 5.66 -40.64
N PRO A 9 8.56 5.43 -39.32
CA PRO A 9 7.48 6.02 -38.54
C PRO A 9 7.72 7.51 -38.22
N LEU A 10 8.96 7.99 -38.38
CA LEU A 10 9.37 9.34 -37.97
C LEU A 10 10.43 9.87 -38.96
N SER A 11 9.99 10.65 -39.94
CA SER A 11 10.83 11.19 -41.03
C SER A 11 12.08 11.99 -40.61
N ALA A 12 12.23 12.32 -39.32
CA ALA A 12 13.39 13.04 -38.79
C ALA A 12 14.53 12.16 -38.26
N TYR A 13 14.29 10.87 -37.99
CA TYR A 13 15.29 9.97 -37.38
C TYR A 13 15.35 8.67 -38.17
N LYS A 14 16.22 8.60 -39.19
CA LYS A 14 16.43 7.47 -40.14
C LYS A 14 16.56 6.09 -39.49
N THR A 15 15.49 5.55 -38.93
CA THR A 15 15.46 4.23 -38.27
C THR A 15 14.25 3.49 -38.81
N ARG A 16 14.50 2.57 -39.75
CA ARG A 16 13.44 1.80 -40.41
C ARG A 16 13.10 0.58 -39.56
N VAL A 17 11.82 0.39 -39.29
CA VAL A 17 11.32 -0.83 -38.65
C VAL A 17 10.97 -1.84 -39.75
N HIS A 18 11.56 -3.04 -39.68
CA HIS A 18 11.33 -4.11 -40.64
C HIS A 18 10.13 -4.97 -40.22
N LEU A 19 9.10 -5.02 -41.06
CA LEU A 19 7.99 -5.97 -40.93
C LEU A 19 8.22 -7.13 -41.91
N GLY A 20 8.41 -8.34 -41.39
CA GLY A 20 8.67 -9.53 -42.21
C GLY A 20 7.49 -9.91 -43.12
N TYR A 21 7.80 -10.53 -44.26
CA TYR A 21 6.81 -10.91 -45.30
C TYR A 21 5.72 -11.86 -44.79
N GLU A 22 6.02 -12.63 -43.76
CA GLU A 22 5.12 -13.63 -43.19
C GLU A 22 3.95 -13.01 -42.40
N SER A 23 4.07 -11.74 -42.03
CA SER A 23 3.05 -11.02 -41.27
C SER A 23 2.02 -10.30 -42.16
N LEU A 24 2.33 -10.09 -43.44
CA LEU A 24 1.53 -9.30 -44.38
C LEU A 24 0.24 -10.00 -44.89
N PRO A 25 0.26 -11.27 -45.29
CA PRO A 25 -0.93 -11.98 -45.78
C PRO A 25 -2.01 -12.14 -44.71
N SER A 26 -1.59 -12.39 -43.45
CA SER A 26 -2.48 -12.57 -42.31
C SER A 26 -3.23 -11.28 -41.95
N LEU A 27 -2.55 -10.14 -42.02
CA LEU A 27 -3.16 -8.82 -41.79
C LEU A 27 -4.19 -8.45 -42.87
N VAL A 28 -3.92 -8.79 -44.13
CA VAL A 28 -4.85 -8.55 -45.25
C VAL A 28 -6.06 -9.49 -45.19
N SER A 29 -5.86 -10.75 -44.81
CA SER A 29 -6.93 -11.74 -44.69
C SER A 29 -7.89 -11.41 -43.56
N ILE A 30 -7.39 -11.02 -42.37
CA ILE A 30 -8.22 -10.73 -41.19
C ILE A 30 -9.16 -9.55 -41.46
N TYR A 31 -8.70 -8.53 -42.17
CA TYR A 31 -9.49 -7.36 -42.57
C TYR A 31 -10.59 -7.68 -43.58
N GLN A 32 -10.32 -8.60 -44.52
CA GLN A 32 -11.29 -9.04 -45.53
C GLN A 32 -12.43 -9.85 -44.91
N THR A 33 -12.17 -10.65 -43.87
CA THR A 33 -13.21 -11.40 -43.15
C THR A 33 -14.05 -10.52 -42.23
N THR A 34 -13.49 -9.46 -41.62
CA THR A 34 -14.27 -8.54 -40.76
C THR A 34 -15.16 -7.57 -41.56
N SER A 35 -14.84 -7.33 -42.83
CA SER A 35 -15.58 -6.38 -43.69
C SER A 35 -16.71 -7.03 -44.52
N ALA A 36 -17.03 -8.30 -44.29
CA ALA A 36 -17.95 -9.06 -45.14
C ALA A 36 -19.45 -8.81 -44.87
N ASP A 37 -19.83 -8.20 -43.75
CA ASP A 37 -21.24 -8.06 -43.33
C ASP A 37 -21.78 -6.61 -43.33
N GLN A 38 -21.12 -5.68 -44.04
CA GLN A 38 -21.68 -4.35 -44.31
C GLN A 38 -21.66 -4.02 -45.81
N PRO A 39 -22.71 -3.39 -46.35
CA PRO A 39 -22.75 -3.01 -47.75
C PRO A 39 -21.60 -2.05 -48.06
N GLN A 40 -20.73 -2.47 -48.98
CA GLN A 40 -19.49 -1.77 -49.33
C GLN A 40 -19.73 -0.30 -49.68
N PRO A 41 -19.09 0.65 -48.97
CA PRO A 41 -18.73 1.92 -49.56
C PRO A 41 -17.39 1.76 -50.30
N VAL A 42 -17.33 2.35 -51.49
CA VAL A 42 -16.18 2.50 -52.40
C VAL A 42 -14.83 2.39 -51.68
N GLN A 43 -13.98 1.46 -52.15
CA GLN A 43 -12.58 1.27 -51.76
C GLN A 43 -11.84 2.61 -51.60
N LYS A 44 -11.83 3.16 -50.39
CA LYS A 44 -10.88 4.20 -49.99
C LYS A 44 -9.60 3.50 -49.57
N LYS A 45 -8.53 3.79 -50.30
CA LYS A 45 -7.17 3.40 -49.95
C LYS A 45 -6.81 4.13 -48.64
N TRP A 46 -6.84 3.41 -47.51
CA TRP A 46 -6.53 4.00 -46.20
C TRP A 46 -5.03 4.26 -46.11
N THR A 47 -4.66 5.53 -46.00
CA THR A 47 -3.31 5.97 -45.62
C THR A 47 -3.37 6.48 -44.19
N LEU A 48 -2.76 5.74 -43.24
CA LEU A 48 -2.51 6.21 -41.88
C LEU A 48 -1.57 7.42 -41.96
N GLY A 49 -2.10 8.59 -41.62
CA GLY A 49 -1.36 9.86 -41.60
C GLY A 49 -0.81 10.21 -40.21
N PRO A 50 0.09 11.21 -40.13
CA PRO A 50 0.82 11.61 -38.91
C PRO A 50 -0.04 12.24 -37.79
N THR A 51 -1.37 12.31 -37.96
CA THR A 51 -2.32 12.88 -37.00
C THR A 51 -3.37 11.85 -36.58
N THR A 52 -2.95 10.60 -36.34
CA THR A 52 -3.87 9.58 -35.85
C THR A 52 -4.17 9.86 -34.38
N SER A 53 -5.45 10.05 -34.04
CA SER A 53 -5.82 10.44 -32.67
C SER A 53 -5.43 9.36 -31.66
N PRO A 54 -5.00 9.71 -30.43
CA PRO A 54 -4.68 8.73 -29.39
C PRO A 54 -5.82 7.75 -29.10
N GLN A 55 -7.07 8.20 -29.30
CA GLN A 55 -8.28 7.41 -29.16
C GLN A 55 -8.40 6.33 -30.25
N THR A 56 -8.00 6.64 -31.48
CA THR A 56 -7.94 5.68 -32.59
C THR A 56 -6.82 4.66 -32.42
N VAL A 57 -5.67 5.08 -31.86
CA VAL A 57 -4.59 4.14 -31.51
C VAL A 57 -5.03 3.19 -30.39
N PHE A 58 -5.77 3.71 -29.41
CA PHE A 58 -6.36 2.94 -28.32
C PHE A 58 -7.40 1.93 -28.84
N GLU A 59 -8.31 2.36 -29.71
CA GLU A 59 -9.30 1.47 -30.36
C GLU A 59 -8.63 0.35 -31.18
N LEU A 60 -7.56 0.66 -31.92
CA LEU A 60 -6.80 -0.34 -32.69
C LEU A 60 -6.05 -1.35 -31.81
N LEU A 61 -5.58 -0.94 -30.64
CA LEU A 61 -4.97 -1.85 -29.65
C LEU A 61 -6.01 -2.73 -28.96
N CYS A 62 -7.24 -2.26 -28.78
CA CYS A 62 -8.36 -3.04 -28.25
C CYS A 62 -8.95 -4.03 -29.26
N LEU A 63 -8.73 -3.83 -30.57
CA LEU A 63 -9.27 -4.67 -31.66
C LEU A 63 -8.39 -5.88 -32.04
N GLN A 64 -7.21 -6.06 -31.42
CA GLN A 64 -6.38 -7.26 -31.63
C GLN A 64 -6.98 -8.46 -30.89
N ASP A 65 -7.92 -9.15 -31.54
CA ASP A 65 -8.55 -10.33 -31.00
C ASP A 65 -7.66 -11.58 -31.07
N SER A 66 -7.70 -12.30 -29.96
CA SER A 66 -7.18 -13.62 -29.61
C SER A 66 -6.98 -14.63 -30.76
N SER A 67 -5.76 -15.16 -30.96
CA SER A 67 -5.55 -16.58 -31.39
C SER A 67 -4.14 -17.15 -31.62
N THR A 68 -2.97 -16.48 -31.47
CA THR A 68 -1.67 -17.19 -31.66
C THR A 68 -0.47 -16.77 -30.80
N MET A 69 0.35 -17.78 -30.49
CA MET A 69 1.40 -17.99 -29.48
C MET A 69 2.61 -17.00 -29.49
N PHE A 70 2.48 -15.87 -28.78
CA PHE A 70 3.50 -14.94 -28.20
C PHE A 70 4.47 -14.17 -29.14
N PRO A 71 4.85 -12.90 -28.84
CA PRO A 71 4.72 -12.16 -27.59
C PRO A 71 3.63 -11.08 -27.64
N PHE A 72 3.10 -10.71 -26.46
CA PHE A 72 2.07 -9.68 -26.20
C PHE A 72 0.59 -10.13 -26.16
N THR A 73 0.26 -11.40 -26.41
CA THR A 73 -1.13 -11.91 -26.39
C THR A 73 -1.62 -12.45 -25.03
N ASN A 74 -0.99 -12.07 -23.92
CA ASN A 74 -1.34 -12.59 -22.58
C ASN A 74 -1.44 -11.51 -21.49
N ILE A 75 -1.63 -10.24 -21.86
CA ILE A 75 -1.76 -9.20 -20.84
C ILE A 75 -3.17 -9.24 -20.20
N TRP A 76 -4.16 -9.86 -20.85
CA TRP A 76 -5.56 -9.81 -20.42
C TRP A 76 -6.19 -11.20 -20.41
N ALA A 77 -6.58 -11.66 -19.23
CA ALA A 77 -7.65 -12.64 -19.09
C ALA A 77 -9.01 -11.89 -19.21
N PRO A 78 -10.09 -12.51 -19.72
CA PRO A 78 -11.44 -11.92 -19.74
C PRO A 78 -11.96 -11.45 -18.36
N GLU A 79 -11.29 -11.89 -17.30
CA GLU A 79 -11.50 -11.59 -15.89
C GLU A 79 -10.65 -10.43 -15.35
N ASP A 80 -9.79 -9.81 -16.18
CA ASP A 80 -8.96 -8.66 -15.80
C ASP A 80 -9.75 -7.34 -15.83
N GLY A 81 -9.75 -6.66 -14.68
CA GLY A 81 -10.46 -5.39 -14.49
C GLY A 81 -9.85 -4.20 -15.24
N PRO A 82 -10.61 -3.10 -15.40
CA PRO A 82 -10.16 -1.89 -16.10
C PRO A 82 -8.91 -1.24 -15.46
N ASP A 83 -8.66 -1.50 -14.18
CA ASP A 83 -7.49 -1.05 -13.45
C ASP A 83 -6.17 -1.60 -14.02
N LYS A 84 -6.14 -2.88 -14.42
CA LYS A 84 -4.97 -3.49 -15.06
C LYS A 84 -4.71 -2.87 -16.45
N VAL A 85 -5.78 -2.60 -17.20
CA VAL A 85 -5.70 -1.94 -18.52
C VAL A 85 -5.08 -0.55 -18.41
N TYR A 86 -5.56 0.27 -17.47
CA TYR A 86 -5.02 1.61 -17.24
C TYR A 86 -3.55 1.58 -16.78
N ALA A 87 -3.18 0.64 -15.91
CA ALA A 87 -1.80 0.50 -15.46
C ALA A 87 -0.84 0.18 -16.62
N CYS A 88 -1.19 -0.74 -17.52
CA CYS A 88 -0.35 -1.03 -18.68
C CYS A 88 -0.28 0.14 -19.65
N CYS A 89 -1.39 0.85 -19.89
CA CYS A 89 -1.38 2.06 -20.71
C CYS A 89 -0.41 3.11 -20.14
N ALA A 90 -0.44 3.32 -18.82
CA ALA A 90 0.50 4.24 -18.17
C ALA A 90 1.96 3.81 -18.34
N PHE A 91 2.28 2.50 -18.23
CA PHE A 91 3.64 2.01 -18.53
C PHE A 91 4.06 2.25 -19.98
N GLN A 92 3.14 2.12 -20.95
CA GLN A 92 3.46 2.43 -22.35
C GLN A 92 3.69 3.93 -22.56
N CYS A 93 2.86 4.80 -21.96
CA CYS A 93 3.06 6.24 -22.02
C CYS A 93 4.41 6.66 -21.43
N LEU A 94 4.80 6.09 -20.28
CA LEU A 94 6.13 6.31 -19.68
C LEU A 94 7.25 5.89 -20.64
N ARG A 95 7.09 4.75 -21.31
CA ARG A 95 8.07 4.28 -22.30
C ARG A 95 8.18 5.24 -23.49
N PHE A 96 7.05 5.72 -24.02
CA PHE A 96 7.04 6.68 -25.13
C PHE A 96 7.67 8.02 -24.77
N SER A 97 7.58 8.46 -23.52
CA SER A 97 8.25 9.68 -23.05
C SER A 97 9.75 9.50 -22.75
N ASN A 98 10.28 8.28 -22.89
CA ASN A 98 11.64 7.94 -22.49
C ASN A 98 11.97 8.43 -21.06
N PHE A 99 11.04 8.14 -20.14
CA PHE A 99 11.03 8.67 -18.77
C PHE A 99 12.29 8.41 -17.93
N LEU A 100 13.11 7.41 -18.32
CA LEU A 100 14.39 7.12 -17.68
C LEU A 100 15.46 8.17 -17.98
N SER A 101 15.47 8.71 -19.21
CA SER A 101 16.43 9.75 -19.62
C SER A 101 15.88 11.15 -19.38
N PHE A 102 14.57 11.33 -19.48
CA PHE A 102 13.91 12.63 -19.39
C PHE A 102 12.75 12.60 -18.38
N PRO A 103 13.01 12.31 -17.09
CA PRO A 103 11.99 12.38 -16.06
C PRO A 103 11.49 13.82 -15.87
N ASN A 104 10.21 13.95 -15.55
CA ASN A 104 9.57 15.21 -15.13
C ASN A 104 8.61 14.96 -13.96
N THR A 105 7.98 16.01 -13.43
CA THR A 105 7.07 15.94 -12.27
C THR A 105 5.94 14.92 -12.49
N GLU A 106 5.31 14.93 -13.66
CA GLU A 106 4.21 14.05 -14.02
C GLU A 106 4.65 12.58 -14.10
N THR A 107 5.89 12.34 -14.56
CA THR A 107 6.52 11.02 -14.55
C THR A 107 6.58 10.48 -13.12
N ILE A 108 7.07 11.29 -12.16
CA ILE A 108 7.20 10.86 -10.77
C ILE A 108 5.82 10.59 -10.14
N GLN A 109 4.84 11.47 -10.40
CA GLN A 109 3.45 11.27 -9.95
C GLN A 109 2.86 9.98 -10.52
N THR A 110 3.05 9.72 -11.81
CA THR A 110 2.59 8.49 -12.48
C THR A 110 3.23 7.25 -11.86
N LEU A 111 4.54 7.29 -11.61
CA LEU A 111 5.25 6.19 -10.96
C LEU A 111 4.74 5.94 -9.53
N ILE A 112 4.47 6.98 -8.75
CA ILE A 112 3.85 6.87 -7.41
C ILE A 112 2.50 6.15 -7.48
N LEU A 113 1.65 6.50 -8.46
CA LEU A 113 0.36 5.84 -8.64
C LEU A 113 0.52 4.37 -9.05
N LEU A 114 1.46 4.06 -9.95
CA LEU A 114 1.77 2.69 -10.36
C LEU A 114 2.36 1.84 -9.23
N VAL A 115 3.18 2.43 -8.35
CA VAL A 115 3.67 1.77 -7.13
C VAL A 115 2.50 1.36 -6.24
N ASN A 116 1.54 2.26 -6.01
CA ASN A 116 0.34 1.97 -5.23
C ASN A 116 -0.54 0.90 -5.89
N PHE A 117 -0.69 0.95 -7.21
CA PHE A 117 -1.42 -0.07 -7.97
C PHE A 117 -0.80 -1.46 -7.77
N LEU A 118 0.49 -1.64 -8.07
CA LEU A 118 1.20 -2.92 -7.94
C LEU A 118 1.11 -3.46 -6.51
N ARG A 119 1.24 -2.57 -5.54
CA ARG A 119 1.16 -2.89 -4.12
C ARG A 119 -0.25 -3.37 -3.72
N ASN A 120 -1.30 -2.74 -4.24
CA ASN A 120 -2.68 -3.19 -4.03
C ASN A 120 -2.98 -4.54 -4.69
N GLN A 121 -2.26 -4.90 -5.75
CA GLN A 121 -2.28 -6.25 -6.35
C GLN A 121 -1.44 -7.27 -5.57
N ALA A 122 -0.95 -6.91 -4.38
CA ALA A 122 -0.01 -7.68 -3.55
C ALA A 122 1.33 -8.01 -4.23
N ASP A 123 1.74 -7.28 -5.26
CA ASP A 123 3.07 -7.39 -5.85
C ASP A 123 4.07 -6.48 -5.11
N ALA A 124 4.47 -6.92 -3.92
CA ALA A 124 5.43 -6.23 -3.06
C ALA A 124 6.87 -6.20 -3.65
N GLY A 125 7.17 -7.09 -4.60
CA GLY A 125 8.46 -7.14 -5.28
C GLY A 125 8.57 -6.01 -6.29
N ALA A 126 7.68 -6.03 -7.29
CA ALA A 126 7.68 -5.04 -8.37
C ALA A 126 7.43 -3.62 -7.83
N SER A 127 6.50 -3.45 -6.89
CA SER A 127 6.22 -2.14 -6.30
C SER A 127 7.44 -1.52 -5.59
N TRP A 128 8.28 -2.32 -4.92
CA TRP A 128 9.48 -1.82 -4.26
C TRP A 128 10.58 -1.44 -5.25
N SER A 129 10.80 -2.26 -6.29
CA SER A 129 11.75 -1.93 -7.35
C SER A 129 11.34 -0.66 -8.09
N LEU A 130 10.04 -0.53 -8.42
CA LEU A 130 9.51 0.66 -9.07
C LEU A 130 9.59 1.90 -8.17
N LEU A 131 9.36 1.75 -6.86
CA LEU A 131 9.54 2.83 -5.90
C LEU A 131 11.00 3.29 -5.82
N GLY A 132 11.96 2.36 -5.82
CA GLY A 132 13.39 2.68 -5.89
C GLY A 132 13.73 3.49 -7.15
N LEU A 133 13.17 3.12 -8.30
CA LEU A 133 13.30 3.89 -9.53
C LEU A 133 12.69 5.28 -9.41
N ALA A 134 11.46 5.40 -8.88
CA ALA A 134 10.79 6.68 -8.69
C ALA A 134 11.58 7.62 -7.79
N ILE A 135 12.18 7.10 -6.71
CA ILE A 135 13.07 7.85 -5.82
C ILE A 135 14.28 8.38 -6.58
N ARG A 136 14.95 7.53 -7.38
CA ARG A 136 16.11 7.94 -8.18
C ARG A 136 15.76 9.01 -9.20
N LEU A 137 14.66 8.85 -9.93
CA LEU A 137 14.23 9.84 -10.92
C LEU A 137 13.83 11.17 -10.26
N ALA A 138 13.17 11.14 -9.10
CA ALA A 138 12.85 12.34 -8.33
C ALA A 138 14.13 13.06 -7.85
N GLN A 139 15.15 12.29 -7.45
CA GLN A 139 16.47 12.84 -7.12
C GLN A 139 17.14 13.49 -8.33
N THR A 140 17.07 12.86 -9.51
CA THR A 140 17.64 13.38 -10.77
C THR A 140 17.11 14.77 -11.13
N ILE A 141 15.84 15.05 -10.87
CA ILE A 141 15.22 16.36 -11.16
C ILE A 141 15.18 17.30 -9.94
N GLY A 142 15.87 16.97 -8.85
CA GLY A 142 16.05 17.87 -7.71
C GLY A 142 14.89 17.97 -6.72
N ILE A 143 13.83 17.16 -6.84
CA ILE A 143 12.63 17.21 -5.96
C ILE A 143 12.98 17.02 -4.47
N HIS A 144 14.05 16.27 -4.17
CA HIS A 144 14.52 16.04 -2.81
C HIS A 144 15.11 17.27 -2.11
N CYS A 145 15.43 18.34 -2.85
CA CYS A 145 16.07 19.55 -2.34
C CYS A 145 15.17 20.80 -2.45
N SER A 146 13.85 20.63 -2.60
CA SER A 146 12.92 21.75 -2.75
C SER A 146 13.06 22.76 -1.60
N SER A 147 13.15 24.04 -1.97
CA SER A 147 13.28 25.15 -1.01
C SER A 147 12.06 25.30 -0.12
N ASP A 148 12.18 26.08 0.95
CA ASP A 148 11.02 26.42 1.78
C ASP A 148 10.06 27.34 0.99
N PRO A 149 8.79 26.92 0.75
CA PRO A 149 7.85 27.74 0.00
C PRO A 149 7.56 29.10 0.63
N GLU A 150 7.74 29.25 1.95
CA GLU A 150 7.47 30.50 2.66
C GLU A 150 8.48 31.62 2.32
N GLY A 151 9.66 31.26 1.82
CA GLY A 151 10.72 32.22 1.44
C GLY A 151 10.62 32.75 0.01
N LEU A 152 9.69 32.25 -0.80
CA LEU A 152 9.59 32.56 -2.23
C LEU A 152 8.57 33.68 -2.49
N SER A 153 8.97 34.67 -3.30
CA SER A 153 8.11 35.82 -3.64
C SER A 153 7.17 35.51 -4.80
N ASP A 154 7.63 34.78 -5.82
CA ASP A 154 6.81 34.39 -6.96
C ASP A 154 5.76 33.34 -6.58
N LYS A 155 4.57 33.44 -7.16
CA LYS A 155 3.48 32.50 -6.86
C LYS A 155 3.66 31.16 -7.59
N ASN A 156 4.10 31.19 -8.84
CA ASN A 156 4.23 29.96 -9.63
C ASN A 156 5.38 29.10 -9.09
N GLU A 157 6.51 29.71 -8.74
CA GLU A 157 7.63 29.03 -8.08
C GLU A 157 7.21 28.42 -6.74
N ARG A 158 6.35 29.12 -5.96
CA ARG A 158 5.79 28.57 -4.72
C ARG A 158 4.91 27.35 -4.95
N ASP A 159 3.99 27.44 -5.90
CA ASP A 159 3.06 26.35 -6.21
C ASP A 159 3.81 25.11 -6.71
N GLU A 160 4.83 25.29 -7.56
CA GLU A 160 5.71 24.20 -8.00
C GLU A 160 6.50 23.58 -6.84
N THR A 161 7.10 24.41 -5.98
CA THR A 161 7.85 23.95 -4.80
C THR A 161 6.95 23.16 -3.84
N LEU A 162 5.69 23.58 -3.66
CA LEU A 162 4.71 22.84 -2.87
C LEU A 162 4.41 21.47 -3.47
N VAL A 163 4.24 21.38 -4.79
CA VAL A 163 4.03 20.11 -5.49
C VAL A 163 5.23 19.18 -5.29
N HIS A 164 6.46 19.67 -5.48
CA HIS A 164 7.67 18.88 -5.25
C HIS A 164 7.78 18.41 -3.81
N LYS A 165 7.52 19.29 -2.83
CA LYS A 165 7.47 18.94 -1.41
C LYS A 165 6.48 17.82 -1.14
N HIS A 166 5.27 17.86 -1.70
CA HIS A 166 4.28 16.80 -1.53
C HIS A 166 4.69 15.48 -2.21
N ILE A 167 5.29 15.54 -3.39
CA ILE A 167 5.82 14.35 -4.08
C ILE A 167 6.93 13.71 -3.25
N TRP A 168 7.89 14.49 -2.77
CA TRP A 168 8.98 13.99 -1.95
C TRP A 168 8.48 13.36 -0.65
N ARG A 169 7.57 14.04 0.06
CA ARG A 169 6.91 13.49 1.25
C ARG A 169 6.21 12.16 0.93
N SER A 170 5.50 12.08 -0.19
CA SER A 170 4.80 10.86 -0.60
C SER A 170 5.74 9.68 -0.90
N LEU A 171 6.89 9.93 -1.54
CA LEU A 171 7.92 8.92 -1.77
C LEU A 171 8.53 8.44 -0.46
N MET A 172 8.86 9.38 0.43
CA MET A 172 9.41 9.09 1.76
C MET A 172 8.46 8.25 2.60
N TRP A 173 7.17 8.57 2.62
CA TRP A 173 6.16 7.81 3.35
C TRP A 173 6.06 6.38 2.83
N GLN A 174 6.00 6.21 1.50
CA GLN A 174 5.90 4.88 0.88
C GLN A 174 7.15 4.03 1.11
N ASP A 175 8.34 4.63 1.00
CA ASP A 175 9.62 3.96 1.24
C ASP A 175 9.74 3.50 2.69
N THR A 176 9.35 4.37 3.61
CA THR A 176 9.37 4.08 5.05
C THR A 176 8.38 2.96 5.40
N LEU A 177 7.14 3.03 4.90
CA LEU A 177 6.13 2.00 5.14
C LEU A 177 6.57 0.61 4.66
N ILE A 178 7.00 0.52 3.40
CA ILE A 178 7.38 -0.79 2.85
C ILE A 178 8.62 -1.36 3.54
N SER A 179 9.58 -0.50 3.89
CA SER A 179 10.81 -0.90 4.57
C SER A 179 10.54 -1.46 5.96
N LEU A 180 9.67 -0.80 6.74
CA LEU A 180 9.27 -1.28 8.06
C LEU A 180 8.45 -2.58 7.99
N CYS A 181 7.46 -2.67 7.10
CA CYS A 181 6.59 -3.84 7.02
C CYS A 181 7.35 -5.12 6.57
N TYR A 182 8.29 -4.99 5.62
CA TYR A 182 9.02 -6.13 5.06
C TYR A 182 10.47 -6.24 5.55
N ALA A 183 10.87 -5.44 6.55
CA ALA A 183 12.24 -5.38 7.06
C ALA A 183 13.30 -5.19 5.95
N ARG A 184 12.99 -4.33 4.97
CA ARG A 184 13.88 -3.95 3.86
C ARG A 184 14.69 -2.70 4.22
N PRO A 185 15.86 -2.48 3.59
CA PRO A 185 16.59 -1.21 3.71
C PRO A 185 15.78 -0.05 3.14
N LEU A 186 15.93 1.12 3.75
CA LEU A 186 15.33 2.37 3.28
C LEU A 186 16.04 2.85 2.01
N GLY A 187 15.27 3.33 1.04
CA GLY A 187 15.77 4.05 -0.14
C GLY A 187 16.01 5.54 0.13
N ILE A 188 15.32 6.11 1.12
CA ILE A 188 15.47 7.49 1.59
C ILE A 188 15.87 7.49 3.06
N THR A 189 17.04 8.06 3.35
CA THR A 189 17.54 8.25 4.72
C THR A 189 17.27 9.68 5.16
N ILE A 190 16.57 9.84 6.29
CA ILE A 190 16.32 11.15 6.89
C ILE A 190 17.36 11.40 7.98
N LEU A 191 18.14 12.46 7.81
CA LEU A 191 19.14 12.92 8.78
C LEU A 191 18.63 14.09 9.62
N GLU A 192 17.63 14.81 9.12
CA GLU A 192 17.03 15.96 9.79
C GLU A 192 16.42 15.56 11.14
N ASP A 193 16.52 16.46 12.11
CA ASP A 193 15.81 16.32 13.37
C ASP A 193 14.34 16.65 13.21
N ILE A 194 13.51 15.91 13.95
CA ILE A 194 12.08 16.16 13.94
C ILE A 194 11.87 17.45 14.72
N ALA A 195 11.51 18.51 14.00
CA ALA A 195 11.17 19.80 14.60
C ALA A 195 9.83 19.67 15.34
N ILE A 196 9.85 19.03 16.50
CA ILE A 196 8.81 19.16 17.52
C ILE A 196 9.06 20.51 18.20
N THR A 197 8.92 21.61 17.44
CA THR A 197 9.29 22.94 17.91
C THR A 197 8.46 23.24 19.15
N ALA A 198 9.13 23.56 20.26
CA ALA A 198 8.48 24.16 21.41
C ALA A 198 7.74 25.43 20.93
N PRO A 199 6.52 25.70 21.41
CA PRO A 199 5.76 26.86 20.96
C PRO A 199 6.61 28.12 21.13
N ALA A 200 6.89 28.81 20.02
CA ALA A 200 7.73 30.01 19.99
C ALA A 200 7.05 31.26 20.58
N GLY A 201 6.10 31.08 21.50
CA GLY A 201 5.35 32.16 22.12
C GLY A 201 4.64 31.69 23.39
N LEU A 202 4.54 32.61 24.37
CA LEU A 202 3.83 32.42 25.62
C LEU A 202 2.35 32.05 25.34
N ASN A 203 1.96 30.84 25.72
CA ASN A 203 0.59 30.37 25.95
C ASN A 203 -0.33 29.98 24.77
N GLU A 204 0.13 29.90 23.52
CA GLU A 204 -0.69 29.29 22.45
C GLU A 204 -0.32 27.81 22.23
N LYS A 205 -1.29 26.92 22.47
CA LYS A 205 -1.21 25.52 22.05
C LYS A 205 -1.31 25.48 20.51
N ARG A 206 -0.17 25.46 19.84
CA ARG A 206 -0.11 25.23 18.39
C ARG A 206 -0.32 23.75 18.10
N PHE A 207 -1.35 23.43 17.33
CA PHE A 207 -1.59 22.07 16.83
C PHE A 207 -1.02 21.91 15.42
N ASP A 208 -0.45 20.75 15.15
CA ASP A 208 0.11 20.41 13.85
C ASP A 208 -1.01 19.92 12.91
N SER A 209 -0.94 20.33 11.62
CA SER A 209 -1.92 19.92 10.61
C SER A 209 -1.90 18.41 10.39
N PHE A 210 -2.93 17.84 9.76
CA PHE A 210 -2.94 16.40 9.41
C PHE A 210 -1.70 16.00 8.61
N LEU A 211 -1.36 16.78 7.58
CA LEU A 211 -0.24 16.47 6.70
C LEU A 211 1.11 16.57 7.43
N ASP A 212 1.27 17.56 8.29
CA ASP A 212 2.51 17.74 9.06
C ASP A 212 2.64 16.69 10.18
N SER A 213 1.52 16.34 10.83
CA SER A 213 1.47 15.26 11.82
C SER A 213 1.86 13.92 11.17
N CYS A 214 1.30 13.59 10.01
CA CYS A 214 1.71 12.42 9.24
C CYS A 214 3.18 12.51 8.83
N HIS A 215 3.66 13.67 8.38
CA HIS A 215 5.04 13.84 7.97
C HIS A 215 6.03 13.59 9.10
N ASN A 216 5.81 14.22 10.26
CA ASN A 216 6.61 14.04 11.47
C ASN A 216 6.58 12.59 11.93
N LEU A 217 5.42 11.94 11.86
CA LEU A 217 5.25 10.54 12.20
C LEU A 217 6.08 9.63 11.27
N PHE A 218 6.10 9.91 9.97
CA PHE A 218 6.91 9.16 9.01
C PHE A 218 8.41 9.46 9.11
N MET A 219 8.80 10.66 9.57
CA MET A 219 10.20 10.94 9.91
C MET A 219 10.65 10.08 11.10
N VAL A 220 9.85 9.98 12.15
CA VAL A 220 10.11 9.07 13.28
C VAL A 220 10.20 7.63 12.79
N ALA A 221 9.24 7.19 11.98
CA ALA A 221 9.22 5.84 11.41
C ALA A 221 10.47 5.53 10.57
N ASN A 222 10.97 6.50 9.81
CA ASN A 222 12.21 6.37 9.05
C ASN A 222 13.41 6.18 10.00
N LYS A 223 13.52 7.00 11.05
CA LYS A 223 14.57 6.85 12.08
C LYS A 223 14.48 5.51 12.82
N ILE A 224 13.27 5.03 13.10
CA ILE A 224 13.03 3.67 13.64
C ILE A 224 13.58 2.62 12.67
N GLY A 225 13.26 2.74 11.37
CA GLY A 225 13.76 1.83 10.34
C GLY A 225 15.29 1.80 10.27
N GLN A 226 15.95 2.95 10.36
CA GLN A 226 17.41 3.06 10.42
C GLN A 226 17.98 2.36 11.67
N ALA A 227 17.41 2.62 12.85
CA ALA A 227 17.87 2.03 14.11
C ALA A 227 17.70 0.51 14.13
N LEU A 228 16.54 0.00 13.65
CA LEU A 228 16.28 -1.43 13.52
C LEU A 228 17.21 -2.10 12.52
N HIS A 229 17.49 -1.45 11.39
CA HIS A 229 18.44 -1.95 10.40
C HIS A 229 19.86 -2.00 10.95
N GLY A 230 20.30 -0.95 11.64
CA GLY A 230 21.60 -0.88 12.31
C GLY A 230 21.77 -2.01 13.34
N ALA A 231 20.78 -2.19 14.22
CA ALA A 231 20.78 -3.29 15.20
C ALA A 231 20.86 -4.67 14.51
N LYS A 232 20.10 -4.86 13.43
CA LYS A 232 20.14 -6.10 12.62
C LYS A 232 21.53 -6.37 12.02
N ILE A 233 22.21 -5.34 11.49
CA ILE A 233 23.58 -5.47 10.97
C ILE A 233 24.57 -5.82 12.09
N ALA A 234 24.45 -5.14 13.23
CA ALA A 234 25.26 -5.43 14.42
C ALA A 234 24.97 -6.80 15.03
N LYS A 235 23.87 -7.46 14.60
CA LYS A 235 23.32 -8.69 15.22
C LYS A 235 22.95 -8.49 16.69
N GLU A 236 22.59 -7.26 17.03
CA GLU A 236 22.18 -6.84 18.36
C GLU A 236 20.68 -6.54 18.38
N ARG A 237 20.11 -6.47 19.57
CA ARG A 237 18.73 -6.00 19.77
C ARG A 237 18.75 -4.48 19.90
N LEU A 238 17.70 -3.83 19.43
CA LEU A 238 17.51 -2.41 19.70
C LEU A 238 17.36 -2.23 21.23
N PRO A 239 18.15 -1.35 21.87
CA PRO A 239 18.05 -1.16 23.32
C PRO A 239 16.66 -0.68 23.73
N LEU A 240 16.20 -1.12 24.91
CA LEU A 240 14.88 -0.75 25.43
C LEU A 240 14.71 0.77 25.56
N LEU A 241 15.77 1.48 25.95
CA LEU A 241 15.75 2.95 26.05
C LEU A 241 15.38 3.59 24.70
N ASN A 242 16.00 3.16 23.61
CA ASN A 242 15.67 3.64 22.26
C ASN A 242 14.21 3.34 21.88
N ILE A 243 13.70 2.15 22.25
CA ILE A 243 12.30 1.79 22.02
C ILE A 243 11.37 2.76 22.78
N LEU A 244 11.67 3.07 24.04
CA LEU A 244 10.88 4.00 24.86
C LEU A 244 10.97 5.43 24.32
N ASP A 245 12.14 5.87 23.86
CA ASP A 245 12.32 7.19 23.25
C ASP A 245 11.48 7.35 21.99
N PHE A 246 11.51 6.36 21.09
CA PHE A 246 10.66 6.36 19.90
C PHE A 246 9.17 6.29 20.25
N LYS A 247 8.77 5.48 21.24
CA LYS A 247 7.39 5.43 21.76
C LYS A 247 6.94 6.81 22.24
N ASN A 248 7.80 7.52 22.98
CA ASN A 248 7.52 8.86 23.48
C ASN A 248 7.39 9.88 22.35
N LEU A 249 8.26 9.82 21.33
CA LEU A 249 8.17 10.68 20.16
C LEU A 249 6.85 10.47 19.39
N ILE A 250 6.43 9.22 19.18
CA ILE A 250 5.15 8.92 18.53
C ILE A 250 3.99 9.52 19.34
N ASN A 251 3.96 9.30 20.66
CA ASN A 251 2.92 9.84 21.54
C ASN A 251 2.91 11.38 21.55
N GLN A 252 4.09 12.02 21.50
CA GLN A 252 4.18 13.48 21.41
C GLN A 252 3.55 14.00 20.11
N ILE A 253 3.77 13.32 18.98
CA ILE A 253 3.13 13.70 17.70
C ILE A 253 1.62 13.49 17.77
N GLU A 254 1.13 12.39 18.36
CA GLU A 254 -0.31 12.18 18.57
C GLU A 254 -0.92 13.35 19.38
N THR A 255 -0.29 13.76 20.48
CA THR A 255 -0.81 14.82 21.35
C THR A 255 -0.70 16.24 20.78
N ARG A 256 0.18 16.47 19.80
CA ARG A 256 0.32 17.74 19.08
C ARG A 256 -0.57 17.87 17.84
N SER A 257 -1.10 16.76 17.34
CA SER A 257 -1.99 16.75 16.17
C SER A 257 -3.28 17.54 16.43
N LEU A 258 -3.98 18.00 15.39
CA LEU A 258 -5.27 18.69 15.57
C LEU A 258 -6.28 17.90 16.43
N PRO A 259 -7.18 18.57 17.20
CA PRO A 259 -8.04 17.88 18.17
C PRO A 259 -8.89 16.74 17.61
N HIS A 260 -9.42 16.86 16.39
CA HIS A 260 -10.18 15.79 15.73
C HIS A 260 -9.32 14.59 15.34
N ILE A 261 -8.02 14.80 15.09
CA ILE A 261 -7.06 13.72 14.84
C ILE A 261 -6.81 12.93 16.13
N GLN A 262 -6.79 13.61 17.28
CA GLN A 262 -6.59 12.96 18.58
C GLN A 262 -7.81 12.15 19.03
N ASP A 263 -9.00 12.72 18.83
CA ASP A 263 -10.26 12.25 19.41
C ASP A 263 -11.38 12.32 18.38
N VAL A 264 -11.97 11.16 18.09
CA VAL A 264 -13.06 11.00 17.12
C VAL A 264 -14.29 11.82 17.48
N THR A 265 -14.54 12.07 18.77
CA THR A 265 -15.71 12.84 19.24
C THR A 265 -15.63 14.32 18.85
N LYS A 266 -14.44 14.79 18.50
CA LYS A 266 -14.19 16.18 18.06
C LYS A 266 -14.28 16.34 16.54
N CYS A 267 -14.53 15.27 15.79
CA CYS A 267 -14.73 15.35 14.34
C CYS A 267 -16.05 16.07 14.03
N GLN A 268 -16.00 17.09 13.17
CA GLN A 268 -17.19 17.86 12.80
C GLN A 268 -17.72 17.49 11.42
N ASN A 269 -16.85 16.98 10.56
CA ASN A 269 -17.18 16.64 9.19
C ASN A 269 -16.54 15.31 8.76
N LYS A 270 -16.90 14.82 7.57
CA LYS A 270 -16.38 13.55 7.04
C LYS A 270 -14.87 13.58 6.81
N ALA A 271 -14.30 14.72 6.42
CA ALA A 271 -12.86 14.83 6.19
C ALA A 271 -12.09 14.69 7.51
N ASP A 272 -12.56 15.30 8.60
CA ASP A 272 -12.02 15.13 9.94
C ASP A 272 -12.02 13.65 10.35
N TYR A 273 -13.15 12.97 10.10
CA TYR A 273 -13.32 11.55 10.40
C TYR A 273 -12.29 10.70 9.64
N PHE A 274 -12.10 10.93 8.34
CA PHE A 274 -11.06 10.23 7.56
C PHE A 274 -9.65 10.51 8.08
N GLN A 275 -9.34 11.77 8.39
CA GLN A 275 -8.03 12.15 8.91
C GLN A 275 -7.73 11.46 10.25
N HIS A 276 -8.73 11.37 11.14
CA HIS A 276 -8.63 10.65 12.41
C HIS A 276 -8.22 9.19 12.18
N PHE A 277 -8.99 8.44 11.40
CA PHE A 277 -8.73 7.00 11.22
C PHE A 277 -7.46 6.73 10.41
N PHE A 278 -7.13 7.55 9.41
CA PHE A 278 -5.88 7.37 8.66
C PHE A 278 -4.67 7.61 9.55
N PHE A 279 -4.69 8.69 10.33
CA PHE A 279 -3.60 8.99 11.25
C PHE A 279 -3.49 7.91 12.34
N ARG A 280 -4.62 7.45 12.91
CA ARG A 280 -4.64 6.34 13.88
C ARG A 280 -4.06 5.06 13.29
N MET A 281 -4.44 4.69 12.07
CA MET A 281 -3.85 3.55 11.35
C MET A 281 -2.33 3.69 11.21
N PHE A 282 -1.84 4.85 10.74
CA PHE A 282 -0.41 5.05 10.57
C PHE A 282 0.35 4.99 11.89
N SER A 283 -0.15 5.67 12.93
CA SER A 283 0.50 5.71 14.24
C SER A 283 0.56 4.31 14.86
N ASP A 284 -0.56 3.59 14.87
CA ASP A 284 -0.60 2.23 15.41
C ASP A 284 0.30 1.28 14.60
N SER A 285 0.32 1.40 13.27
CA SER A 285 1.19 0.59 12.40
C SER A 285 2.67 0.78 12.71
N ILE A 286 3.11 2.03 12.92
CA ILE A 286 4.50 2.37 13.22
C ILE A 286 4.87 1.88 14.62
N MET A 287 3.98 2.07 15.61
CA MET A 287 4.17 1.56 16.97
C MET A 287 4.30 0.03 16.98
N LEU A 288 3.49 -0.69 16.21
CA LEU A 288 3.59 -2.14 16.07
C LEU A 288 4.94 -2.56 15.47
N CYS A 289 5.41 -1.88 14.42
CA CYS A 289 6.72 -2.14 13.83
C CYS A 289 7.86 -1.92 14.82
N LEU A 290 7.77 -0.89 15.67
CA LEU A 290 8.73 -0.60 16.74
C LEU A 290 8.77 -1.70 17.81
N CYS A 291 7.61 -2.19 18.23
CA CYS A 291 7.50 -3.18 19.32
C CYS A 291 7.83 -4.61 18.89
N ARG A 292 7.60 -4.94 17.61
CA ARG A 292 7.69 -6.31 17.07
C ARG A 292 9.00 -7.05 17.38
N PRO A 293 10.20 -6.45 17.23
CA PRO A 293 11.47 -7.17 17.45
C PRO A 293 11.67 -7.59 18.91
N ALA A 294 11.24 -6.76 19.87
CA ALA A 294 11.37 -7.07 21.28
C ALA A 294 10.43 -8.23 21.68
N ILE A 295 9.19 -8.24 21.19
CA ILE A 295 8.21 -9.30 21.47
C ILE A 295 8.67 -10.66 20.94
N LEU A 296 9.22 -10.71 19.71
CA LEU A 296 9.73 -11.95 19.13
C LEU A 296 10.95 -12.52 19.87
N SER A 297 11.55 -11.74 20.76
CA SER A 297 12.82 -12.04 21.41
C SER A 297 12.67 -12.68 22.81
N GLY A 298 11.45 -12.68 23.37
CA GLY A 298 10.92 -13.63 24.36
C GLY A 298 11.54 -13.68 25.76
N HIS A 299 12.22 -12.64 26.24
CA HIS A 299 12.92 -12.66 27.53
C HIS A 299 12.97 -11.26 28.15
N HIS A 300 12.17 -10.98 29.22
CA HIS A 300 12.32 -9.99 30.32
C HIS A 300 10.95 -9.51 30.86
N GLU A 301 10.87 -9.00 32.11
CA GLU A 301 9.64 -8.43 32.70
C GLU A 301 9.08 -7.21 31.92
N TYR A 302 9.95 -6.42 31.27
CA TYR A 302 9.55 -5.31 30.40
C TYR A 302 8.87 -5.76 29.09
N ASP A 303 9.02 -7.04 28.70
CA ASP A 303 8.34 -7.59 27.53
C ASP A 303 6.82 -7.64 27.75
N GLN A 304 6.35 -7.69 29.00
CA GLN A 304 4.92 -7.76 29.28
C GLN A 304 4.23 -6.41 29.03
N GLU A 305 4.82 -5.28 29.43
CA GLU A 305 4.26 -3.95 29.12
C GLU A 305 4.24 -3.72 27.61
N LEU A 306 5.32 -4.05 26.93
CA LEU A 306 5.44 -3.88 25.48
C LEU A 306 4.49 -4.80 24.72
N ASN A 307 4.30 -6.04 25.20
CA ASN A 307 3.32 -6.97 24.66
C ASN A 307 1.89 -6.46 24.88
N ASN A 308 1.55 -5.96 26.07
CA ASN A 308 0.25 -5.36 26.34
C ASN A 308 -0.02 -4.16 25.43
N LEU A 309 0.99 -3.31 25.22
CA LEU A 309 0.92 -2.20 24.28
C LEU A 309 0.69 -2.70 22.85
N HIS A 310 1.46 -3.68 22.38
CA HIS A 310 1.31 -4.27 21.05
C HIS A 310 -0.08 -4.87 20.84
N MET A 311 -0.58 -5.67 21.78
CA MET A 311 -1.92 -6.24 21.72
C MET A 311 -3.01 -5.15 21.73
N SER A 312 -2.85 -4.11 22.54
CA SER A 312 -3.74 -2.95 22.55
C SER A 312 -3.79 -2.25 21.19
N ARG A 313 -2.62 -2.02 20.57
CA ARG A 313 -2.51 -1.40 19.24
C ARG A 313 -3.07 -2.30 18.14
N CYS A 314 -2.88 -3.63 18.20
CA CYS A 314 -3.53 -4.56 17.28
C CYS A 314 -5.07 -4.44 17.33
N ARG A 315 -5.66 -4.37 18.54
CA ARG A 315 -7.11 -4.18 18.71
C ARG A 315 -7.56 -2.83 18.15
N SER A 316 -6.77 -1.77 18.36
CA SER A 316 -7.04 -0.43 17.82
C SER A 316 -7.05 -0.43 16.29
N VAL A 317 -6.08 -1.07 15.65
CA VAL A 317 -6.02 -1.24 14.19
C VAL A 317 -7.28 -1.95 13.66
N LEU A 318 -7.68 -3.07 14.27
CA LEU A 318 -8.85 -3.81 13.78
C LEU A 318 -10.14 -3.00 13.89
N ARG A 319 -10.35 -2.31 15.03
CA ARG A 319 -11.50 -1.43 15.21
C ARG A 319 -11.49 -0.29 14.20
N THR A 320 -10.35 0.36 14.04
CA THR A 320 -10.17 1.44 13.05
C THR A 320 -10.47 0.97 11.64
N TYR A 321 -9.97 -0.20 11.25
CA TYR A 321 -10.19 -0.74 9.92
C TYR A 321 -11.64 -1.15 9.68
N LEU A 322 -12.33 -1.69 10.70
CA LEU A 322 -13.78 -1.95 10.64
C LEU A 322 -14.58 -0.67 10.39
N GLU A 323 -14.23 0.44 11.04
CA GLU A 323 -14.83 1.75 10.74
C GLU A 323 -14.51 2.20 9.31
N LEU A 324 -13.27 2.03 8.83
CA LEU A 324 -12.92 2.36 7.45
C LEU A 324 -13.68 1.51 6.41
N LEU A 325 -13.98 0.25 6.73
CA LEU A 325 -14.83 -0.62 5.89
C LEU A 325 -16.27 -0.10 5.84
N SER A 326 -16.83 0.36 6.96
CA SER A 326 -18.20 0.87 7.03
C SER A 326 -18.42 2.14 6.20
N LEU A 327 -17.38 2.96 6.05
CA LEU A 327 -17.41 4.21 5.28
C LEU A 327 -17.49 4.03 3.75
N ASN A 328 -17.42 2.81 3.22
CA ASN A 328 -17.47 2.52 1.79
C ASN A 328 -16.51 3.36 0.92
N CYS A 329 -15.38 3.77 1.48
CA CYS A 329 -14.34 4.55 0.81
C CYS A 329 -13.39 3.67 -0.05
N PRO A 330 -12.89 4.13 -1.21
CA PRO A 330 -11.90 3.38 -2.01
C PRO A 330 -10.64 3.00 -1.24
N ILE A 331 -10.26 3.80 -0.24
CA ILE A 331 -9.04 3.61 0.54
C ILE A 331 -9.05 2.34 1.40
N ARG A 332 -10.22 1.74 1.64
CA ARG A 332 -10.33 0.44 2.31
C ARG A 332 -9.59 -0.66 1.54
N ARG A 333 -9.33 -0.44 0.25
CA ARG A 333 -8.53 -1.32 -0.61
C ARG A 333 -7.03 -1.03 -0.57
N SER A 334 -6.61 -0.02 0.19
CA SER A 334 -5.21 0.33 0.31
C SER A 334 -4.42 -0.80 0.97
N TRP A 335 -3.37 -1.24 0.30
CA TRP A 335 -2.51 -2.33 0.76
C TRP A 335 -2.06 -2.15 2.21
N ILE A 336 -1.66 -0.94 2.62
CA ILE A 336 -1.11 -0.72 3.95
C ILE A 336 -2.16 -1.03 5.03
N PHE A 337 -3.41 -0.64 4.80
CA PHE A 337 -4.49 -0.86 5.76
C PHE A 337 -4.89 -2.33 5.81
N ILE A 338 -5.03 -2.99 4.67
CA ILE A 338 -5.33 -4.44 4.61
C ILE A 338 -4.20 -5.24 5.24
N HIS A 339 -2.95 -4.95 4.85
CA HIS A 339 -1.78 -5.69 5.30
C HIS A 339 -1.60 -5.59 6.82
N VAL A 340 -1.68 -4.38 7.37
CA VAL A 340 -1.54 -4.19 8.82
C VAL A 340 -2.73 -4.79 9.56
N ALA A 341 -3.96 -4.61 9.07
CA ALA A 341 -5.14 -5.18 9.72
C ALA A 341 -5.11 -6.72 9.73
N LEU A 342 -4.79 -7.37 8.60
CA LEU A 342 -4.61 -8.83 8.55
C LEU A 342 -3.48 -9.30 9.47
N SER A 343 -2.34 -8.59 9.49
CA SER A 343 -1.24 -8.92 10.40
C SER A 343 -1.67 -8.82 11.86
N CYS A 344 -2.41 -7.78 12.24
CA CYS A 344 -2.93 -7.60 13.59
C CYS A 344 -3.95 -8.68 13.94
N ALA A 345 -4.85 -9.04 13.03
CA ALA A 345 -5.84 -10.09 13.22
C ALA A 345 -5.17 -11.45 13.45
N LEU A 346 -4.14 -11.78 12.68
CA LEU A 346 -3.36 -13.00 12.85
C LEU A 346 -2.57 -12.99 14.17
N CYS A 347 -1.91 -11.87 14.50
CA CYS A 347 -1.22 -11.73 15.79
C CYS A 347 -2.18 -11.93 16.97
N LEU A 348 -3.32 -11.25 16.98
CA LEU A 348 -4.34 -11.44 18.02
C LEU A 348 -4.87 -12.87 18.02
N GLY A 349 -5.14 -13.47 16.86
CA GLY A 349 -5.64 -14.84 16.75
C GLY A 349 -4.69 -15.88 17.32
N VAL A 350 -3.38 -15.73 17.09
CA VAL A 350 -2.35 -16.62 17.62
C VAL A 350 -2.12 -16.38 19.12
N SER A 351 -2.07 -15.11 19.53
CA SER A 351 -1.80 -14.72 20.92
C SER A 351 -3.03 -14.76 21.83
N ALA A 352 -4.21 -15.11 21.32
CA ALA A 352 -5.43 -15.20 22.10
C ALA A 352 -5.30 -16.32 23.16
N ASP A 353 -4.94 -15.91 24.37
CA ASP A 353 -4.94 -16.77 25.56
C ASP A 353 -6.39 -17.04 26.00
N VAL A 354 -6.67 -18.22 26.55
CA VAL A 354 -8.02 -18.76 26.80
C VAL A 354 -8.89 -17.83 27.67
N ARG A 355 -8.29 -16.89 28.40
CA ARG A 355 -8.94 -15.96 29.35
C ARG A 355 -9.33 -14.59 28.76
N GLU A 356 -8.51 -13.95 27.92
CA GLU A 356 -8.85 -12.68 27.20
C GLU A 356 -9.68 -12.93 25.93
N LEU A 357 -9.89 -14.20 25.63
CA LEU A 357 -10.49 -14.76 24.44
C LEU A 357 -11.88 -14.20 24.08
N LYS A 358 -12.69 -13.71 25.04
CA LYS A 358 -14.09 -13.33 24.75
C LYS A 358 -14.21 -12.06 23.90
N SER A 359 -13.54 -10.96 24.27
CA SER A 359 -13.63 -9.70 23.52
C SER A 359 -12.87 -9.77 22.19
N ASP A 360 -11.69 -10.39 22.18
CA ASP A 360 -10.88 -10.50 20.97
C ASP A 360 -11.52 -11.43 19.94
N LYS A 361 -12.14 -12.54 20.35
CA LYS A 361 -12.92 -13.40 19.44
C LYS A 361 -14.06 -12.65 18.76
N VAL A 362 -14.73 -11.72 19.45
CA VAL A 362 -15.82 -10.94 18.85
C VAL A 362 -15.27 -10.02 17.77
N VAL A 363 -14.20 -9.27 18.06
CA VAL A 363 -13.58 -8.37 17.08
C VAL A 363 -13.01 -9.15 15.89
N LEU A 364 -12.34 -10.28 16.12
CA LEU A 364 -11.80 -11.12 15.05
C LEU A 364 -12.88 -11.71 14.15
N LYS A 365 -14.00 -12.15 14.72
CA LYS A 365 -15.15 -12.63 13.94
C LYS A 365 -15.80 -11.51 13.14
N GLN A 366 -16.00 -10.34 13.74
CA GLN A 366 -16.53 -9.16 13.03
C GLN A 366 -15.62 -8.77 11.86
N PHE A 367 -14.30 -8.75 12.09
CA PHE A 367 -13.31 -8.47 11.05
C PHE A 367 -13.34 -9.52 9.93
N LEU A 368 -13.37 -10.81 10.27
CA LEU A 368 -13.43 -11.90 9.29
C LEU A 368 -14.67 -11.77 8.39
N VAL A 369 -15.85 -11.57 8.98
CA VAL A 369 -17.12 -11.43 8.25
C VAL A 369 -17.09 -10.18 7.38
N ALA A 370 -16.77 -9.01 7.95
CA ALA A 370 -16.76 -7.75 7.23
C ALA A 370 -15.77 -7.75 6.05
N LEU A 371 -14.60 -8.35 6.23
CA LEU A 371 -13.60 -8.43 5.17
C LEU A 371 -13.99 -9.44 4.08
N ALA A 372 -14.61 -10.57 4.44
CA ALA A 372 -15.13 -11.53 3.47
C ALA A 372 -16.25 -10.93 2.61
N GLU A 373 -17.21 -10.24 3.23
CA GLU A 373 -18.33 -9.57 2.53
C GLU A 373 -17.86 -8.46 1.60
N SER A 374 -16.75 -7.80 1.93
CA SER A 374 -16.22 -6.70 1.13
C SER A 374 -15.71 -7.10 -0.27
N MET A 375 -15.51 -8.41 -0.51
CA MET A 375 -14.91 -9.00 -1.73
C MET A 375 -13.52 -8.45 -2.09
N ILE A 376 -12.88 -7.68 -1.20
CA ILE A 376 -11.57 -7.06 -1.43
C ILE A 376 -10.48 -8.11 -1.63
N CYS A 377 -10.54 -9.21 -0.89
CA CYS A 377 -9.50 -10.26 -0.90
C CYS A 377 -9.67 -11.30 -2.01
N HIS A 378 -10.81 -11.35 -2.70
CA HIS A 378 -11.18 -12.46 -3.58
C HIS A 378 -10.21 -12.65 -4.76
N ASN A 379 -9.72 -11.55 -5.33
CA ASN A 379 -8.84 -11.57 -6.50
C ASN A 379 -7.35 -11.39 -6.14
N ILE A 380 -7.01 -11.41 -4.85
CA ILE A 380 -5.65 -11.20 -4.35
C ILE A 380 -5.23 -12.41 -3.49
N PRO A 381 -4.57 -13.43 -4.08
CA PRO A 381 -4.32 -14.70 -3.42
C PRO A 381 -3.63 -14.61 -2.05
N PRO A 382 -2.63 -13.73 -1.82
CA PRO A 382 -2.01 -13.58 -0.50
C PRO A 382 -3.02 -13.17 0.59
N TYR A 383 -3.97 -12.30 0.26
CA TYR A 383 -4.98 -11.85 1.22
C TYR A 383 -6.05 -12.92 1.46
N ALA A 384 -6.50 -13.61 0.41
CA ALA A 384 -7.41 -14.74 0.54
C ALA A 384 -6.82 -15.84 1.45
N ASN A 385 -5.53 -16.16 1.28
CA ASN A 385 -4.83 -17.14 2.10
C ASN A 385 -4.72 -16.70 3.58
N ALA A 386 -4.40 -15.43 3.84
CA ALA A 386 -4.34 -14.89 5.19
C ALA A 386 -5.73 -14.92 5.87
N LEU A 387 -6.79 -14.60 5.12
CA LEU A 387 -8.17 -14.64 5.62
C LEU A 387 -8.59 -16.07 5.97
N ARG A 388 -8.26 -17.05 5.13
CA ARG A 388 -8.51 -18.47 5.40
C ARG A 388 -7.77 -18.94 6.65
N LEU A 389 -6.48 -18.63 6.76
CA LEU A 389 -5.68 -18.95 7.95
C LEU A 389 -6.29 -18.36 9.23
N LEU A 390 -6.79 -17.13 9.16
CA LEU A 390 -7.46 -16.51 10.29
C LEU A 390 -8.74 -17.28 10.69
N GLY A 391 -9.53 -17.74 9.71
CA GLY A 391 -10.68 -18.61 9.94
C GLY A 391 -10.28 -19.89 10.68
N ASP A 392 -9.26 -20.60 10.17
CA ASP A 392 -8.76 -21.84 10.77
C ASP A 392 -8.31 -21.64 12.23
N ILE A 393 -7.66 -20.52 12.53
CA ILE A 393 -7.24 -20.15 13.89
C ILE A 393 -8.46 -19.96 14.80
N ILE A 394 -9.47 -19.22 14.34
CA ILE A 394 -10.69 -18.93 15.11
C ILE A 394 -11.47 -20.24 15.39
N ASP A 395 -11.55 -21.14 14.40
CA ASP A 395 -12.26 -22.41 14.54
C ASP A 395 -11.51 -23.40 15.45
N LYS A 396 -10.19 -23.46 15.36
CA LYS A 396 -9.37 -24.25 16.32
C LYS A 396 -9.60 -23.79 17.76
N HIS A 397 -9.71 -22.49 17.99
CA HIS A 397 -10.04 -21.92 19.31
C HIS A 397 -11.48 -22.19 19.76
N LYS A 398 -12.39 -22.50 18.84
CA LYS A 398 -13.75 -22.96 19.17
C LYS A 398 -13.70 -24.39 19.69
N MET A 399 -13.02 -25.29 18.96
CA MET A 399 -12.85 -26.69 19.32
C MET A 399 -12.16 -26.87 20.69
N LEU A 400 -11.07 -26.13 20.93
CA LEU A 400 -10.36 -26.18 22.22
C LEU A 400 -11.22 -25.69 23.39
N GLY A 401 -12.09 -24.69 23.16
CA GLY A 401 -13.00 -24.16 24.18
C GLY A 401 -14.23 -25.02 24.43
N GLU A 402 -14.60 -25.91 23.51
CA GLU A 402 -15.61 -26.95 23.69
C GLU A 402 -15.02 -28.13 24.47
N TYR A 403 -13.85 -28.61 24.07
CA TYR A 403 -13.12 -29.67 24.77
C TYR A 403 -12.78 -29.31 26.24
N ALA A 404 -12.36 -28.07 26.52
CA ALA A 404 -12.13 -27.62 27.89
C ALA A 404 -13.40 -27.62 28.75
N ARG A 405 -14.56 -27.28 28.15
CA ARG A 405 -15.86 -27.33 28.84
C ARG A 405 -16.35 -28.75 29.09
N GLU A 406 -16.10 -29.66 28.17
CA GLU A 406 -16.38 -31.09 28.36
C GLU A 406 -15.52 -31.68 29.50
N LEU A 407 -14.23 -31.36 29.55
CA LEU A 407 -13.35 -31.76 30.66
C LEU A 407 -13.77 -31.18 32.01
N GLU A 408 -14.27 -29.94 32.02
CA GLU A 408 -14.74 -29.28 33.24
C GLU A 408 -16.08 -29.86 33.72
N MET A 409 -16.99 -30.21 32.79
CA MET A 409 -18.21 -30.99 33.11
C MET A 409 -17.87 -32.37 33.65
N GLN A 410 -16.95 -33.11 33.02
CA GLN A 410 -16.52 -34.42 33.51
C GLN A 410 -15.87 -34.34 34.90
N LYS A 411 -15.08 -33.29 35.19
CA LYS A 411 -14.51 -33.08 36.53
C LYS A 411 -15.59 -32.77 37.59
N ASN A 412 -16.59 -31.98 37.23
CA ASN A 412 -17.70 -31.66 38.15
C ASN A 412 -18.62 -32.86 38.39
N GLU A 413 -18.85 -33.71 37.39
CA GLU A 413 -19.58 -34.97 37.53
C GLU A 413 -18.84 -35.97 38.44
N VAL A 414 -17.52 -36.09 38.30
CA VAL A 414 -16.69 -36.93 39.18
C VAL A 414 -16.67 -36.38 40.61
N ALA A 415 -16.59 -35.06 40.80
CA ALA A 415 -16.63 -34.43 42.12
C ALA A 415 -17.98 -34.67 42.83
N HIS A 416 -19.10 -34.53 42.12
CA HIS A 416 -20.43 -34.82 42.66
C HIS A 416 -20.66 -36.32 42.95
N ALA A 417 -20.04 -37.23 42.19
CA ALA A 417 -20.09 -38.66 42.47
C ALA A 417 -19.33 -39.02 43.77
N THR A 418 -18.17 -38.40 44.02
CA THR A 418 -17.42 -38.60 45.27
C THR A 418 -18.07 -37.98 46.52
N GLU A 419 -18.83 -36.89 46.39
CA GLU A 419 -19.59 -36.31 47.52
C GLU A 419 -20.85 -37.10 47.87
N ALA A 420 -21.38 -37.92 46.94
CA ALA A 420 -22.54 -38.77 47.18
C ALA A 420 -22.19 -40.14 47.82
N GLU A 421 -20.91 -40.52 47.84
CA GLU A 421 -20.41 -41.77 48.45
C GLU A 421 -19.84 -41.60 49.87
N THR A 422 -19.85 -40.37 50.42
CA THR A 422 -19.56 -40.03 51.82
C THR A 422 -20.81 -39.60 52.55
#